data_AF-A0A352NR28-F1
#
_entry.id   AF-A0A352NR28-F1
#
_cell.length_a   1.000
_cell.length_b   1.000
_cell.length_c   1.000
_cell.angle_alpha   90.00
_cell.angle_beta   90.00
_cell.angle_gamma   90.00
#
_symmetry.space_group_name_H-M   'P 1'
#
loop_
_entity.id
_entity.type
_entity.pdbx_description
1 polymer ?
#
loop_
_entity_poly.entity_id
_entity_poly.type
_entity_poly.pdbx_seq_one_letter_code
_entity_poly.pdbx_strand_id
1 'polypeptide(L)'
;DAEFQAPLYFKTTNEMLDEFDYLGKDIAREVVIKNPNKISNMVEDIIPIPEGTYPPVIDGADTELREITHNKAFEIYGDPLPDIVKERLDRELNSIIKNGYAVMYIIAQ
;
A
#
# COMPACT_ATOMS: atom_id res chain seq x y z
N ASP A 1 -18.92 -9.91 -37.48
CA ASP A 1 -19.39 -9.34 -36.20
C ASP A 1 -18.41 -8.31 -35.64
N ALA A 2 -17.11 -8.62 -35.57
CA ALA A 2 -16.07 -7.66 -35.16
C ALA A 2 -15.51 -6.75 -36.29
N GLU A 3 -16.06 -6.80 -37.51
CA GLU A 3 -15.51 -6.07 -38.67
C GLU A 3 -15.84 -4.57 -38.65
N PHE A 4 -16.79 -4.13 -37.81
CA PHE A 4 -17.16 -2.71 -37.63
C PHE A 4 -17.12 -2.34 -36.14
N GLN A 5 -15.91 -2.10 -35.62
CA GLN A 5 -15.73 -1.55 -34.28
C GLN A 5 -16.22 -0.09 -34.25
N ALA A 6 -17.15 0.23 -33.35
CA ALA A 6 -17.52 1.63 -33.11
C ALA A 6 -16.29 2.43 -32.64
N PRO A 7 -16.19 3.73 -32.96
CA PRO A 7 -15.07 4.56 -32.54
C PRO A 7 -15.13 4.81 -31.03
N LEU A 8 -14.54 3.89 -30.27
CA LEU A 8 -14.43 3.93 -28.81
C LEU A 8 -13.09 4.55 -28.42
N TYR A 9 -13.10 5.87 -28.23
CA TYR A 9 -11.94 6.64 -27.75
C TYR A 9 -12.40 7.69 -26.75
N PHE A 10 -11.44 8.32 -26.08
CA PHE A 10 -11.75 9.37 -25.12
C PHE A 10 -12.05 10.68 -25.85
N LYS A 11 -13.35 10.98 -25.99
CA LYS A 11 -13.84 12.18 -26.66
C LYS A 11 -13.60 13.43 -25.83
N THR A 12 -13.32 14.52 -26.51
CA THR A 12 -13.34 15.86 -25.95
C THR A 12 -14.77 16.27 -25.61
N THR A 13 -14.92 17.26 -24.73
CA THR A 13 -16.23 17.82 -24.40
C THR A 13 -16.97 18.36 -25.64
N ASN A 14 -16.25 18.92 -26.61
CA ASN A 14 -16.87 19.45 -27.83
C ASN A 14 -17.41 18.33 -28.72
N GLU A 15 -16.64 17.25 -28.93
CA GLU A 15 -17.10 16.07 -29.68
C GLU A 15 -18.34 15.45 -29.01
N MET A 16 -18.36 15.37 -27.68
CA MET A 16 -19.54 14.92 -26.95
C MET A 16 -20.73 15.88 -27.11
N LEU A 17 -20.52 17.19 -27.09
CA LEU A 17 -21.62 18.15 -27.31
C LEU A 17 -22.20 18.02 -28.72
N ASP A 18 -21.34 17.86 -29.73
CA ASP A 18 -21.76 17.70 -31.13
C ASP A 18 -22.57 16.39 -31.31
N GLU A 19 -22.18 15.31 -30.63
CA GLU A 19 -22.92 14.05 -30.67
C GLU A 19 -24.30 14.13 -30.00
N PHE A 20 -24.44 14.96 -28.97
CA PHE A 20 -25.70 15.14 -28.24
C PHE A 20 -26.51 16.37 -28.71
N ASP A 21 -26.12 17.03 -29.81
CA ASP A 21 -26.80 18.25 -30.31
C ASP A 21 -28.28 18.00 -30.68
N TYR A 22 -28.63 16.77 -31.03
CA TYR A 22 -30.01 16.35 -31.30
C TYR A 22 -30.97 16.52 -30.10
N LEU A 23 -30.45 16.66 -28.88
CA LEU A 23 -31.23 16.94 -27.67
C LEU A 23 -31.50 18.44 -27.47
N GLY A 24 -30.88 19.31 -28.26
CA GLY A 24 -30.88 20.75 -28.07
C GLY A 24 -29.84 21.22 -27.06
N LYS A 25 -29.38 22.47 -27.24
CA LYS A 25 -28.21 23.03 -26.53
C LYS A 25 -28.29 22.93 -25.00
N ASP A 26 -29.46 23.17 -24.41
CA ASP A 26 -29.61 23.18 -22.96
C ASP A 26 -29.46 21.78 -22.36
N ILE A 27 -30.15 20.79 -22.95
CA ILE A 27 -30.10 19.39 -22.50
C ILE A 27 -28.73 18.79 -22.81
N ALA A 28 -28.14 19.07 -23.98
CA ALA A 28 -26.79 18.62 -24.32
C ALA A 28 -25.76 19.09 -23.29
N ARG A 29 -25.79 20.37 -22.88
CA ARG A 29 -24.90 20.88 -21.81
C ARG A 29 -25.20 20.25 -20.46
N GLU A 30 -26.45 19.95 -20.17
CA GLU A 30 -26.83 19.29 -18.92
C GLU A 30 -26.21 17.89 -18.83
N VAL A 31 -26.36 17.07 -19.87
CA VAL A 31 -25.90 15.67 -19.86
C VAL A 31 -24.41 15.51 -20.09
N VAL A 32 -23.78 16.39 -20.89
CA VAL A 32 -22.34 16.29 -21.21
C VAL A 32 -21.46 16.98 -20.16
N ILE A 33 -21.95 18.02 -19.49
CA ILE A 33 -21.14 18.85 -18.59
C ILE A 33 -21.68 18.86 -17.17
N LYS A 34 -22.91 19.36 -16.98
CA LYS A 34 -23.41 19.65 -15.63
C LYS A 34 -23.55 18.39 -14.78
N ASN A 35 -24.17 17.36 -15.32
CA ASN A 35 -24.42 16.11 -14.59
C ASN A 35 -23.14 15.31 -14.36
N PRO A 36 -22.22 15.13 -15.33
CA PRO A 36 -20.93 14.49 -15.07
C PRO A 36 -20.10 15.21 -13.99
N ASN A 37 -20.03 16.55 -14.02
CA ASN A 37 -19.37 17.31 -12.96
C ASN A 37 -20.08 17.17 -11.61
N LYS A 38 -21.41 17.15 -11.59
CA LYS A 38 -22.17 16.91 -10.36
C LYS A 38 -21.82 15.55 -9.75
N ILE A 39 -21.76 14.50 -10.55
CA ILE A 39 -21.36 13.16 -10.10
C ILE A 39 -19.90 13.18 -9.62
N SER A 40 -18.98 13.80 -10.38
CA SER A 40 -17.58 13.92 -9.98
C SER A 40 -17.44 14.62 -8.62
N ASN A 41 -18.23 15.65 -8.35
CA ASN A 41 -18.22 16.39 -7.08
C ASN A 41 -18.85 15.59 -5.92
N MET A 42 -19.58 14.51 -6.19
CA MET A 42 -20.11 13.61 -5.17
C MET A 42 -19.11 12.52 -4.77
N VAL A 43 -18.01 12.38 -5.49
CA VAL A 43 -16.96 11.39 -5.21
C VAL A 43 -15.92 12.03 -4.30
N GLU A 44 -15.60 11.36 -3.20
CA GLU A 44 -14.55 11.77 -2.28
C GLU A 44 -13.16 11.41 -2.84
N ASP A 45 -12.13 12.09 -2.36
CA ASP A 45 -10.74 11.72 -2.67
C ASP A 45 -10.40 10.39 -1.99
N ILE A 46 -10.17 9.36 -2.80
CA ILE A 46 -9.85 8.01 -2.33
C ILE A 46 -8.40 7.70 -2.66
N ILE A 47 -7.65 7.22 -1.67
CA ILE A 47 -6.33 6.62 -1.89
C ILE A 47 -6.54 5.11 -2.11
N PRO A 48 -6.40 4.59 -3.34
CA PRO A 48 -6.71 3.20 -3.65
C PRO A 48 -5.73 2.21 -3.02
N ILE A 49 -4.53 2.67 -2.67
CA ILE A 49 -3.47 1.89 -2.04
C ILE A 49 -3.06 2.62 -0.76
N PRO A 50 -3.23 2.02 0.42
CA PRO A 50 -2.89 2.67 1.68
C PRO A 50 -1.43 3.10 1.72
N GLU A 51 -1.17 4.28 2.30
CA GLU A 51 0.20 4.75 2.51
C GLU A 51 0.85 4.06 3.71
N GLY A 52 2.15 3.79 3.60
CA GLY A 52 2.96 3.22 4.68
C GLY A 52 3.32 1.75 4.50
N THR A 53 3.94 1.19 5.54
CA THR A 53 4.40 -0.20 5.56
C THR A 53 3.50 -1.02 6.47
N TYR A 54 3.00 -2.14 5.96
CA TYR A 54 2.16 -3.08 6.71
C TYR A 54 2.93 -4.39 6.90
N PRO A 55 3.84 -4.45 7.90
CA PRO A 55 4.58 -5.69 8.15
C PRO A 55 3.62 -6.81 8.58
N PRO A 56 3.92 -8.07 8.23
CA PRO A 56 3.16 -9.21 8.74
C PRO A 56 3.30 -9.28 10.27
N VAL A 57 2.26 -9.77 10.95
CA VAL A 57 2.25 -9.98 12.40
C VAL A 57 2.13 -11.47 12.68
N ILE A 58 3.09 -12.04 13.39
CA ILE A 58 3.04 -13.39 13.94
C ILE A 58 3.14 -13.26 15.45
N ASP A 59 2.17 -13.85 16.16
CA ASP A 59 2.14 -13.79 17.63
C ASP A 59 3.38 -14.46 18.21
N GLY A 60 4.02 -13.80 19.19
CA GLY A 60 5.23 -14.30 19.83
C GLY A 60 6.55 -14.13 19.05
N ALA A 61 6.54 -13.66 17.79
CA ALA A 61 7.75 -13.55 16.98
C ALA A 61 8.85 -12.67 17.59
N ASP A 62 8.47 -11.60 18.29
CA ASP A 62 9.42 -10.71 18.97
C ASP A 62 10.16 -11.43 20.12
N THR A 63 9.42 -12.23 20.90
CA THR A 63 9.96 -13.01 22.02
C THR A 63 10.86 -14.11 21.49
N GLU A 64 10.36 -14.85 20.50
CA GLU A 64 11.09 -15.93 19.87
C GLU A 64 12.42 -15.43 19.28
N LEU A 65 12.41 -14.31 18.55
CA LEU A 65 13.63 -13.74 17.98
C LEU A 65 14.65 -13.38 19.06
N ARG A 66 14.22 -12.81 20.19
CA ARG A 66 15.10 -12.52 21.33
C ARG A 66 15.69 -13.80 21.88
N GLU A 67 14.87 -14.81 22.16
CA GLU A 67 15.31 -16.07 22.74
C GLU A 67 16.33 -16.78 21.84
N ILE A 68 16.02 -17.00 20.56
CA ILE A 68 16.93 -17.71 19.66
C ILE A 68 18.26 -16.97 19.53
N THR A 69 18.22 -15.64 19.41
CA THR A 69 19.43 -14.84 19.22
C THR A 69 20.29 -14.79 20.48
N HIS A 70 19.68 -14.63 21.67
CA HIS A 70 20.40 -14.67 22.94
C HIS A 70 20.98 -16.07 23.21
N ASN A 71 20.19 -17.12 23.03
CA ASN A 71 20.65 -18.51 23.21
C ASN A 71 21.85 -18.81 22.32
N LYS A 72 21.82 -18.37 21.06
CA LYS A 72 22.93 -18.54 20.13
C LYS A 72 24.15 -17.71 20.51
N ALA A 73 23.95 -16.48 20.99
CA ALA A 73 25.04 -15.65 21.48
C ALA A 73 25.75 -16.29 22.68
N PHE A 74 24.98 -16.83 23.65
CA PHE A 74 25.55 -17.53 24.80
C PHE A 74 26.29 -18.81 24.39
N GLU A 75 25.77 -19.56 23.42
CA GLU A 75 26.44 -20.76 22.88
C GLU A 75 27.82 -20.43 22.27
N ILE A 76 27.93 -19.30 21.57
CA ILE A 76 29.16 -18.92 20.84
C ILE A 76 30.15 -18.17 21.74
N TYR A 77 29.67 -17.25 22.58
CA TYR A 77 30.50 -16.29 23.33
C TYR A 77 30.52 -16.53 24.84
N GLY A 78 29.73 -17.46 25.36
CA GLY A 78 29.61 -17.78 26.78
C GLY A 78 28.57 -16.93 27.52
N ASP A 79 28.27 -17.32 28.76
CA ASP A 79 27.39 -16.60 29.69
C ASP A 79 28.17 -16.28 30.98
N PRO A 80 28.46 -15.00 31.28
CA PRO A 80 27.92 -13.78 30.64
C PRO A 80 28.60 -13.41 29.32
N LEU A 81 27.83 -12.74 28.44
CA LEU A 81 28.33 -12.18 27.17
C LEU A 81 29.38 -11.08 27.41
N PRO A 82 30.44 -11.00 26.58
CA PRO A 82 31.32 -9.84 26.55
C PRO A 82 30.55 -8.54 26.23
N ASP A 83 30.93 -7.42 26.86
CA ASP A 83 30.21 -6.14 26.75
C ASP A 83 29.99 -5.69 25.30
N ILE A 84 31.02 -5.79 24.46
CA ILE A 84 30.95 -5.43 23.02
C ILE A 84 29.89 -6.24 22.26
N VAL A 85 29.69 -7.51 22.61
CA VAL A 85 28.70 -8.39 21.98
C VAL A 85 27.32 -8.05 22.48
N LYS A 86 27.17 -7.89 23.80
CA LYS A 86 25.90 -7.55 24.45
C LYS A 86 25.35 -6.21 23.95
N GLU A 87 26.18 -5.16 23.93
CA GLU A 87 25.77 -3.83 23.47
C GLU A 87 25.29 -3.86 22.02
N ARG A 88 25.97 -4.61 21.15
CA ARG A 88 25.60 -4.74 19.76
C ARG A 88 24.29 -5.52 19.58
N LEU A 89 24.16 -6.64 20.29
CA LEU A 89 22.99 -7.49 20.29
C LEU A 89 21.74 -6.72 20.73
N ASP A 90 21.83 -6.00 21.86
CA ASP A 90 20.74 -5.21 22.40
C ASP A 90 20.34 -4.08 21.44
N ARG A 91 21.32 -3.39 20.84
CA ARG A 91 21.05 -2.30 19.88
C ARG A 91 20.32 -2.81 18.63
N GLU A 92 20.80 -3.90 18.03
CA GLU A 92 20.25 -4.42 16.79
C GLU A 92 18.87 -5.06 17.01
N LEU A 93 18.71 -5.93 18.01
CA LEU A 93 17.43 -6.57 18.33
C LEU A 93 16.34 -5.55 18.68
N ASN A 94 16.68 -4.52 19.47
CA ASN A 94 15.71 -3.47 19.80
C ASN A 94 15.26 -2.70 18.55
N SER A 95 16.16 -2.43 17.60
CA SER A 95 15.80 -1.78 16.33
C SER A 95 14.94 -2.68 15.45
N ILE A 96 15.24 -3.97 15.35
CA ILE A 96 14.48 -4.91 14.52
C ILE A 96 13.05 -5.06 15.03
N ILE A 97 12.90 -5.27 16.34
CA ILE A 97 11.60 -5.48 16.98
C ILE A 97 10.76 -4.21 16.96
N LYS A 98 11.33 -3.06 17.34
CA LYS A 98 10.60 -1.78 17.38
C LYS A 98 10.04 -1.38 16.01
N ASN A 99 10.69 -1.78 14.92
CA ASN A 99 10.26 -1.46 13.57
C ASN A 99 9.45 -2.60 12.91
N GLY A 100 9.05 -3.64 13.66
CA GLY A 100 8.20 -4.72 13.14
C GLY A 100 8.89 -5.67 12.17
N TYR A 101 10.23 -5.74 12.18
CA TYR A 101 11.01 -6.60 11.30
C TYR A 101 11.25 -8.00 11.88
N ALA A 102 10.88 -8.26 13.13
CA ALA A 102 11.14 -9.54 13.80
C ALA A 102 10.55 -10.73 13.03
N VAL A 103 9.33 -10.57 12.51
CA VAL A 103 8.64 -11.59 11.72
C VAL A 103 9.43 -11.99 10.47
N MET A 104 10.09 -11.04 9.80
CA MET A 104 10.91 -11.36 8.62
C MET A 104 12.13 -12.21 8.96
N TYR A 105 12.73 -12.00 10.13
CA TYR A 105 13.86 -12.82 10.59
C TYR A 105 13.43 -14.23 10.98
N ILE A 106 12.25 -14.37 11.62
CA ILE A 106 11.71 -15.69 12.00
C ILE A 106 11.34 -16.52 10.77
N ILE A 107 10.76 -15.92 9.73
CA ILE A 107 10.43 -16.64 8.47
C ILE A 107 11.69 -17.08 7.71
N ALA A 108 12.79 -16.34 7.85
CA ALA A 108 14.03 -16.60 7.11
C ALA A 108 14.95 -17.64 7.77
N GLN A 109 14.70 -18.00 9.04
CA GLN A 109 15.36 -19.13 9.72
C GLN A 109 14.97 -20.46 9.08
#